data_AF-A0A8H7CY93-F1
#
_entry.id   AF-A0A8H7CY93-F1
#
_cell.length_a   1.000
_cell.length_b   1.000
_cell.length_c   1.000
_cell.angle_alpha   90.00
_cell.angle_beta   90.00
_cell.angle_gamma   90.00
#
_symmetry.space_group_name_H-M   'P 1'
#
loop_
_entity.id
_entity.type
_entity.pdbx_description
1 polymer ?
#
loop_
_entity_poly.entity_id
_entity_poly.type
_entity_poly.pdbx_seq_one_letter_code
_entity_poly.pdbx_strand_id
1 'polypeptide(L)'
;MSSAILRQRLVELDAEIVRQKLALAVLEQDRADTQRQLDVTSNFPILTLPVEIAAEIFTQCLPSIEELREDRRLLMSEQLNVQAPTVFLGVCRAWRDIALATPALWATLYLRIDIIDEDAAEEPGKVEAFIERWLERAAFRPLWLGFQAHCSEGEGYPDRPFTPSRLRDVIHRYAQRIEYLELDFSQHQMRQLGLDSVEFPLLRRATLGDWYGPEPDDSDPVEVFSNAPQLHDLRLIHEGIFSYYSPSSLQLTKFIGEIIDMQLFSLALNLTEASCSVEFLISTPTSPISHSCLQSLTLLISFGQRKPIDILRHLQLPALQSLHISEMEDTEYPSLARFLARSSPPLRTLSVCADDDEFEWAECFSYVAATLENLEVVHPLDRVQAAILNCHILSQPEIYPPFPRLQTLALKTTSGINYSSLIRFLDERTRRPEFAAFRSFRLVAPGGTFLDDVLAAWSAPTGSYRNDKVTGHLASLATNRGIDIDIGSLDPHEVVKRKNAR
;
A
#
# COMPACT_ATOMS: atom_id res chain seq x y z
N MET A 1 -82.23 -20.75 36.44
CA MET A 1 -81.89 -21.69 35.34
C MET A 1 -82.13 -23.12 35.84
N SER A 2 -82.79 -23.97 35.04
CA SER A 2 -83.10 -25.36 35.44
C SER A 2 -81.83 -26.21 35.56
N SER A 3 -81.76 -27.08 36.59
CA SER A 3 -80.62 -27.98 36.86
C SER A 3 -80.23 -28.85 35.66
N ALA A 4 -81.17 -29.16 34.77
CA ALA A 4 -80.93 -29.92 33.54
C ALA A 4 -80.00 -29.18 32.55
N ILE A 5 -80.14 -27.86 32.43
CA ILE A 5 -79.33 -27.04 31.51
C ILE A 5 -77.87 -26.99 31.96
N LEU A 6 -77.63 -26.91 33.27
CA LEU A 6 -76.27 -26.91 33.82
C LEU A 6 -75.57 -28.26 33.65
N ARG A 7 -76.31 -29.38 33.75
CA ARG A 7 -75.76 -30.72 33.51
C ARG A 7 -75.39 -30.94 32.05
N GLN A 8 -76.23 -30.48 31.12
CA GLN A 8 -75.91 -30.54 29.69
C GLN A 8 -74.66 -29.71 29.36
N ARG A 9 -74.55 -28.51 29.96
CA ARG A 9 -73.36 -27.67 29.78
C ARG A 9 -72.08 -28.31 30.33
N LEU A 10 -72.17 -29.04 31.43
CA LEU A 10 -71.04 -29.80 31.97
C LEU A 10 -70.56 -30.88 31.00
N VAL A 11 -71.47 -31.66 30.41
CA VAL A 11 -71.11 -32.70 29.42
C VAL A 11 -70.44 -32.10 28.17
N GLU A 12 -70.93 -30.96 27.69
CA GLU A 12 -70.29 -30.22 26.59
C GLU A 12 -68.88 -29.76 26.96
N LEU A 13 -68.69 -29.22 28.16
CA LEU A 13 -67.39 -28.77 28.64
C LEU A 13 -66.42 -29.94 28.82
N ASP A 14 -66.87 -31.07 29.36
CA ASP A 14 -66.03 -32.27 29.53
C ASP A 14 -65.60 -32.84 28.16
N ALA A 15 -66.49 -32.88 27.18
CA ALA A 15 -66.16 -33.29 25.82
C ALA A 15 -65.15 -32.34 25.15
N GLU A 16 -65.29 -31.03 25.39
CA GLU A 16 -64.33 -30.03 24.90
C GLU A 16 -62.96 -30.16 25.59
N ILE A 17 -62.93 -30.41 26.90
CA ILE A 17 -61.69 -30.66 27.65
C ILE A 17 -60.95 -31.88 27.07
N VAL A 18 -61.66 -32.97 26.77
CA VAL A 18 -61.05 -34.15 26.16
C VAL A 18 -60.47 -33.84 24.78
N ARG A 19 -61.22 -33.09 23.96
CA ARG A 19 -60.76 -32.68 22.63
C ARG A 19 -59.50 -31.81 22.71
N GLN A 20 -59.47 -30.85 23.63
CA GLN A 20 -58.32 -29.97 23.84
C GLN A 20 -57.10 -30.73 24.38
N LYS A 21 -57.30 -31.71 25.27
CA LYS A 21 -56.20 -32.57 25.75
C LYS A 21 -55.58 -33.40 24.63
N LEU A 22 -56.39 -33.95 23.72
CA LEU A 22 -55.89 -34.68 22.55
C LEU A 22 -55.12 -33.76 21.60
N ALA A 23 -55.63 -32.56 21.33
CA ALA A 23 -54.92 -31.57 20.52
C ALA A 23 -53.58 -31.15 21.15
N LEU A 24 -53.54 -30.98 22.48
CA LEU A 24 -52.31 -30.68 23.20
C LEU A 24 -51.28 -31.81 23.06
N ALA A 25 -51.68 -33.07 23.23
CA ALA A 25 -50.78 -34.21 23.13
C ALA A 25 -50.15 -34.33 21.73
N VAL A 26 -50.91 -34.04 20.67
CA VAL A 26 -50.39 -34.01 19.30
C VAL A 26 -49.35 -32.90 19.14
N LEU A 27 -49.65 -31.69 19.62
CA LEU A 27 -48.71 -30.57 19.54
C LEU A 27 -47.44 -30.81 20.37
N GLU A 28 -47.53 -31.48 21.53
CA GLU A 28 -46.38 -31.88 22.33
C GLU A 28 -45.49 -32.88 21.61
N GLN A 29 -46.09 -33.83 20.89
CA GLN A 29 -45.37 -34.81 20.08
C GLN A 29 -44.67 -34.15 18.89
N ASP A 30 -45.37 -33.30 18.13
CA ASP A 30 -44.80 -32.56 17.00
C ASP A 30 -43.65 -31.64 17.46
N ARG A 31 -43.79 -31.02 18.65
CA ARG A 31 -42.72 -30.25 19.27
C ARG A 31 -41.49 -31.11 19.56
N ALA A 32 -41.67 -32.31 20.12
CA ALA A 32 -40.56 -33.20 20.44
C ALA A 32 -39.83 -33.67 19.17
N ASP A 33 -40.56 -33.98 18.10
CA ASP A 33 -39.96 -34.43 16.85
C ASP A 33 -39.24 -33.30 16.10
N THR A 34 -39.81 -32.09 16.11
CA THR A 34 -39.14 -30.89 15.58
C THR A 34 -37.84 -30.58 16.33
N GLN A 35 -37.85 -30.71 17.67
CA GLN A 35 -36.65 -30.49 18.49
C GLN A 35 -35.53 -31.46 18.13
N ARG A 36 -35.84 -32.76 17.96
CA ARG A 36 -34.85 -33.77 17.56
C ARG A 36 -34.22 -33.48 16.19
N GLN A 37 -35.02 -33.02 15.23
CA GLN A 37 -34.52 -32.67 13.90
C GLN A 37 -33.59 -31.46 13.94
N LEU A 38 -33.90 -30.46 14.78
CA LEU A 38 -33.02 -29.32 15.02
C LEU A 38 -31.69 -29.77 15.63
N ASP A 39 -31.71 -30.64 16.64
CA ASP A 39 -30.49 -31.07 17.33
C ASP A 39 -29.52 -31.83 16.38
N VAL A 40 -30.06 -32.61 15.43
CA VAL A 40 -29.26 -33.34 14.43
C VAL A 40 -28.70 -32.41 13.34
N THR A 41 -29.49 -31.42 12.92
CA THR A 41 -29.12 -30.52 11.81
C THR A 41 -28.22 -29.37 12.27
N SER A 42 -28.33 -28.97 13.54
CA SER A 42 -27.65 -27.79 14.11
C SER A 42 -26.31 -28.13 14.79
N ASN A 43 -25.64 -29.21 14.35
CA ASN A 43 -24.29 -29.49 14.80
C ASN A 43 -23.32 -28.54 14.09
N PHE A 44 -23.05 -27.39 14.69
CA PHE A 44 -22.06 -26.43 14.20
C PHE A 44 -20.66 -27.02 14.39
N PRO A 45 -19.93 -27.38 13.31
CA PRO A 45 -18.67 -28.15 13.42
C PRO A 45 -17.62 -27.48 14.32
N ILE A 46 -17.57 -26.16 14.30
CA ILE A 46 -16.65 -25.36 15.11
C ILE A 46 -16.90 -25.46 16.63
N LEU A 47 -18.12 -25.80 17.06
CA LEU A 47 -18.45 -26.03 18.47
C LEU A 47 -17.97 -27.40 18.97
N THR A 48 -17.55 -28.27 18.05
CA THR A 48 -16.95 -29.57 18.37
C THR A 48 -15.42 -29.53 18.40
N LEU A 49 -14.83 -28.42 17.96
CA LEU A 49 -13.39 -28.22 17.99
C LEU A 49 -12.93 -27.80 19.39
N PRO A 50 -11.68 -28.13 19.77
CA PRO A 50 -11.03 -27.50 20.92
C PRO A 50 -11.04 -25.98 20.78
N VAL A 51 -11.18 -25.28 21.90
CA VAL A 51 -11.31 -23.82 21.96
C VAL A 51 -10.12 -23.12 21.31
N GLU A 52 -8.93 -23.72 21.41
CA GLU A 52 -7.68 -23.22 20.84
C GLU A 52 -7.71 -23.26 19.31
N ILE A 53 -8.29 -24.32 18.73
CA ILE A 53 -8.41 -24.47 17.27
C ILE A 53 -9.45 -23.49 16.73
N ALA A 54 -10.57 -23.33 17.42
CA ALA A 54 -11.57 -22.33 17.05
C ALA A 54 -11.00 -20.89 17.12
N ALA A 55 -10.23 -20.57 18.15
CA ALA A 55 -9.56 -19.28 18.30
C ALA A 55 -8.50 -19.03 17.21
N GLU A 56 -7.74 -20.07 16.82
CA GLU A 56 -6.80 -19.98 15.71
C GLU A 56 -7.54 -19.73 14.39
N ILE A 57 -8.63 -20.46 14.11
CA ILE A 57 -9.47 -20.22 12.93
C ILE A 57 -9.96 -18.77 12.90
N PHE A 58 -10.45 -18.23 14.02
CA PHE A 58 -10.91 -16.84 14.08
C PHE A 58 -9.79 -15.85 13.76
N THR A 59 -8.56 -16.13 14.23
CA THR A 59 -7.40 -15.28 13.99
C THR A 59 -6.99 -15.30 12.51
N GLN A 60 -7.06 -16.47 11.86
CA GLN A 60 -6.79 -16.64 10.43
C GLN A 60 -7.89 -16.08 9.51
N CYS A 61 -9.07 -15.77 10.05
CA CYS A 61 -10.11 -15.05 9.32
C CYS A 61 -9.86 -13.54 9.26
N LEU A 62 -8.88 -13.03 10.01
CA LEU A 62 -8.41 -11.66 9.92
C LEU A 62 -7.22 -11.60 8.95
N PRO A 63 -7.08 -10.52 8.17
CA PRO A 63 -5.86 -10.31 7.41
C PRO A 63 -4.66 -10.29 8.36
N SER A 64 -3.58 -10.94 7.96
CA SER A 64 -2.35 -11.00 8.76
C SER A 64 -1.79 -9.60 8.96
N ILE A 65 -1.09 -9.38 10.08
CA ILE A 65 -0.43 -8.11 10.35
C ILE A 65 0.54 -7.78 9.20
N GLU A 66 1.22 -8.78 8.64
CA GLU A 66 2.11 -8.63 7.47
C GLU A 66 1.38 -8.14 6.22
N GLU A 67 0.24 -8.74 5.86
CA GLU A 67 -0.56 -8.30 4.69
C GLU A 67 -1.07 -6.88 4.88
N LEU A 68 -1.55 -6.56 6.09
CA LEU A 68 -2.02 -5.22 6.43
C LEU A 68 -0.85 -4.20 6.43
N ARG A 69 0.40 -4.63 6.69
CA ARG A 69 1.60 -3.79 6.62
C ARG A 69 2.00 -3.43 5.20
N GLU A 70 1.60 -4.22 4.21
CA GLU A 70 1.95 -4.08 2.79
C GLU A 70 0.85 -3.40 1.97
N ASP A 71 -0.43 -3.71 2.20
CA ASP A 71 -1.56 -3.14 1.46
C ASP A 71 -2.58 -2.43 2.37
N ARG A 72 -2.50 -1.09 2.39
CA ARG A 72 -3.41 -0.23 3.16
C ARG A 72 -4.88 -0.40 2.78
N ARG A 73 -5.18 -0.78 1.53
CA ARG A 73 -6.57 -0.89 1.06
C ARG A 73 -7.34 -1.96 1.83
N LEU A 74 -6.65 -2.96 2.39
CA LEU A 74 -7.25 -4.00 3.21
C LEU A 74 -7.84 -3.42 4.52
N LEU A 75 -7.16 -2.46 5.15
CA LEU A 75 -7.63 -1.76 6.36
C LEU A 75 -8.77 -0.78 6.08
N MET A 76 -8.73 -0.14 4.91
CA MET A 76 -9.74 0.84 4.48
C MET A 76 -11.04 0.19 4.01
N SER A 77 -11.05 -1.12 3.79
CA SER A 77 -12.30 -1.84 3.52
C SER A 77 -13.17 -1.85 4.78
N GLU A 78 -14.29 -1.12 4.74
CA GLU A 78 -15.25 -0.96 5.85
C GLU A 78 -15.71 -2.32 6.42
N GLN A 79 -15.65 -3.37 5.60
CA GLN A 79 -16.07 -4.73 5.94
C GLN A 79 -15.06 -5.52 6.80
N LEU A 80 -13.79 -5.12 6.90
CA LEU A 80 -12.76 -5.99 7.47
C LEU A 80 -12.26 -5.53 8.85
N ASN A 81 -12.19 -4.22 9.09
CA ASN A 81 -11.49 -3.66 10.26
C ASN A 81 -12.28 -3.73 11.58
N VAL A 82 -13.56 -3.35 11.53
CA VAL A 82 -14.44 -3.34 12.71
C VAL A 82 -15.37 -4.55 12.73
N GLN A 83 -15.75 -5.05 11.55
CA GLN A 83 -16.74 -6.12 11.44
C GLN A 83 -16.16 -7.49 11.74
N ALA A 84 -14.90 -7.77 11.41
CA ALA A 84 -14.42 -9.15 11.43
C ALA A 84 -14.41 -9.80 12.84
N PRO A 85 -13.83 -9.21 13.91
CA PRO A 85 -13.94 -9.79 15.25
C PRO A 85 -15.34 -9.62 15.86
N THR A 86 -16.09 -8.59 15.48
CA THR A 86 -17.45 -8.35 16.01
C THR A 86 -18.50 -9.27 15.42
N VAL A 87 -18.32 -9.77 14.19
CA VAL A 87 -19.15 -10.80 13.57
C VAL A 87 -19.15 -12.07 14.43
N PHE A 88 -18.00 -12.47 14.98
CA PHE A 88 -17.94 -13.63 15.88
C PHE A 88 -18.78 -13.46 17.14
N LEU A 89 -18.96 -12.21 17.61
CA LEU A 89 -19.85 -11.92 18.72
C LEU A 89 -21.34 -12.07 18.37
N GLY A 90 -21.71 -12.07 17.09
CA GLY A 90 -23.09 -12.15 16.60
C GLY A 90 -23.59 -13.57 16.33
N VAL A 91 -22.71 -14.54 16.11
CA VAL A 91 -23.09 -15.89 15.61
C VAL A 91 -23.83 -16.73 16.66
N CYS A 92 -23.17 -17.06 17.77
CA CYS A 92 -23.77 -17.82 18.86
C CYS A 92 -23.06 -17.51 20.20
N ARG A 93 -23.59 -18.02 21.32
CA ARG A 93 -22.97 -17.80 22.65
C ARG A 93 -21.53 -18.32 22.72
N ALA A 94 -21.29 -19.53 22.23
CA ALA A 94 -19.96 -20.13 22.30
C ALA A 94 -18.93 -19.37 21.43
N TRP A 95 -19.27 -18.92 20.23
CA TRP A 95 -18.37 -18.09 19.42
C TRP A 95 -18.05 -16.77 20.10
N ARG A 96 -19.07 -16.15 20.71
CA ARG A 96 -18.90 -14.93 21.48
C ARG A 96 -17.92 -15.14 22.63
N ASP A 97 -18.06 -16.22 23.39
CA ASP A 97 -17.18 -16.54 24.52
C ASP A 97 -15.74 -16.79 24.05
N ILE A 98 -15.55 -17.54 22.95
CA ILE A 98 -14.24 -17.78 22.34
C ILE A 98 -13.61 -16.46 21.87
N ALA A 99 -14.35 -15.65 21.11
CA ALA A 99 -13.85 -14.40 20.56
C ALA A 99 -13.47 -13.40 21.66
N LEU A 100 -14.30 -13.25 22.70
CA LEU A 100 -14.00 -12.39 23.85
C LEU A 100 -12.80 -12.90 24.66
N ALA A 101 -12.58 -14.22 24.71
CA ALA A 101 -11.44 -14.83 25.39
C ALA A 101 -10.16 -14.91 24.53
N THR A 102 -10.16 -14.35 23.32
CA THR A 102 -9.02 -14.40 22.39
C THR A 102 -8.45 -12.99 22.16
N PRO A 103 -7.48 -12.52 22.97
CA PRO A 103 -6.96 -11.15 22.90
C PRO A 103 -6.35 -10.75 21.55
N ALA A 104 -5.82 -11.72 20.79
CA ALA A 104 -5.21 -11.46 19.48
C ALA A 104 -6.20 -10.84 18.48
N LEU A 105 -7.50 -11.19 18.58
CA LEU A 105 -8.55 -10.63 17.72
C LEU A 105 -8.80 -9.13 17.94
N TRP A 106 -8.36 -8.60 19.09
CA TRP A 106 -8.63 -7.23 19.52
C TRP A 106 -7.37 -6.35 19.50
N ALA A 107 -6.21 -6.90 19.12
CA ALA A 107 -4.94 -6.19 19.14
C ALA A 107 -4.82 -5.10 18.05
N THR A 108 -5.63 -5.21 17.00
CA THR A 108 -5.70 -4.26 15.88
C THR A 108 -7.02 -3.52 15.94
N LEU A 109 -6.98 -2.20 15.82
CA LEU A 109 -8.14 -1.34 15.76
C LEU A 109 -7.87 -0.21 14.79
N TYR A 110 -8.64 -0.12 13.71
CA TYR A 110 -8.62 1.08 12.88
C TYR A 110 -10.03 1.62 12.70
N LEU A 111 -10.18 2.92 12.98
CA LEU A 111 -11.47 3.60 13.08
C LEU A 111 -11.50 4.87 12.24
N ARG A 112 -12.56 4.95 11.44
CA ARG A 112 -13.03 6.19 10.81
C ARG A 112 -14.00 6.88 11.77
N ILE A 113 -13.50 7.93 12.40
CA ILE A 113 -14.17 8.63 13.50
C ILE A 113 -15.36 9.44 12.97
N ASP A 114 -15.24 10.01 11.78
CA ASP A 114 -16.27 10.78 11.08
C ASP A 114 -17.57 9.99 10.85
N ILE A 115 -17.47 8.69 10.58
CA ILE A 115 -18.62 7.80 10.37
C ILE A 115 -19.35 7.50 11.69
N ILE A 116 -18.58 7.25 12.76
CA ILE A 116 -19.17 6.86 14.05
C ILE A 116 -19.83 8.08 14.73
N ASP A 117 -19.30 9.27 14.47
CA ASP A 117 -19.83 10.51 15.04
C ASP A 117 -21.15 10.98 14.42
N GLU A 118 -21.53 10.52 13.21
CA GLU A 118 -22.88 10.78 12.66
C GLU A 118 -23.97 10.23 13.58
N ASP A 119 -23.71 9.09 14.23
CA ASP A 119 -24.59 8.49 15.23
C ASP A 119 -24.33 9.05 16.65
N ALA A 120 -23.17 9.66 16.90
CA ALA A 120 -22.77 10.13 18.24
C ALA A 120 -23.39 11.47 18.66
N ALA A 121 -24.05 12.18 17.72
CA ALA A 121 -24.89 13.33 18.05
C ALA A 121 -25.97 12.99 19.11
N GLU A 122 -26.33 11.71 19.25
CA GLU A 122 -27.30 11.22 20.23
C GLU A 122 -26.69 10.87 21.60
N GLU A 123 -25.41 10.46 21.67
CA GLU A 123 -24.75 10.00 22.92
C GLU A 123 -23.23 10.32 22.95
N PRO A 124 -22.80 11.43 23.60
CA PRO A 124 -21.38 11.75 23.75
C PRO A 124 -20.68 10.72 24.63
N GLY A 125 -19.54 10.15 24.19
CA GLY A 125 -18.77 9.17 24.96
C GLY A 125 -18.83 7.72 24.44
N LYS A 126 -19.67 7.44 23.44
CA LYS A 126 -19.91 6.09 22.91
C LYS A 126 -18.70 5.54 22.15
N VAL A 127 -18.03 6.38 21.36
CA VAL A 127 -16.82 6.02 20.59
C VAL A 127 -15.69 5.63 21.53
N GLU A 128 -15.50 6.40 22.59
CA GLU A 128 -14.47 6.21 23.61
C GLU A 128 -14.74 4.94 24.39
N ALA A 129 -15.96 4.74 24.87
CA ALA A 129 -16.36 3.51 25.53
C ALA A 129 -16.16 2.29 24.63
N PHE A 130 -16.38 2.43 23.32
CA PHE A 130 -16.10 1.38 22.35
C PHE A 130 -14.60 1.09 22.23
N ILE A 131 -13.77 2.13 22.04
CA ILE A 131 -12.31 1.99 21.94
C ILE A 131 -11.76 1.36 23.22
N GLU A 132 -12.12 1.86 24.40
CA GLU A 132 -11.67 1.31 25.68
C GLU A 132 -12.01 -0.17 25.82
N ARG A 133 -13.27 -0.54 25.56
CA ARG A 133 -13.69 -1.95 25.63
C ARG A 133 -12.99 -2.83 24.60
N TRP A 134 -12.59 -2.28 23.46
CA TRP A 134 -11.78 -2.98 22.48
C TRP A 134 -10.36 -3.22 23.01
N LEU A 135 -9.71 -2.17 23.51
CA LEU A 135 -8.32 -2.22 23.97
C LEU A 135 -8.14 -2.99 25.29
N GLU A 136 -9.17 -3.02 26.13
CA GLU A 136 -9.23 -3.90 27.31
C GLU A 136 -9.21 -5.38 26.92
N ARG A 137 -9.93 -5.77 25.85
CA ARG A 137 -9.96 -7.16 25.35
C ARG A 137 -8.64 -7.58 24.73
N ALA A 138 -7.86 -6.64 24.18
CA ALA A 138 -6.51 -6.90 23.70
C ALA A 138 -5.53 -7.28 24.84
N ALA A 139 -5.94 -7.15 26.11
CA ALA A 139 -5.19 -7.53 27.30
C ALA A 139 -3.80 -6.87 27.35
N PHE A 140 -2.70 -7.64 27.28
CA PHE A 140 -1.33 -7.11 27.30
C PHE A 140 -0.65 -7.19 25.92
N ARG A 141 -1.39 -7.46 24.85
CA ARG A 141 -0.82 -7.55 23.50
C ARG A 141 -0.31 -6.18 23.04
N PRO A 142 0.78 -6.15 22.24
CA PRO A 142 1.14 -4.98 21.45
C PRO A 142 -0.05 -4.56 20.58
N LEU A 143 -0.24 -3.25 20.45
CA LEU A 143 -1.38 -2.68 19.78
C LEU A 143 -1.00 -2.10 18.44
N TRP A 144 -1.89 -2.29 17.48
CA TRP A 144 -1.92 -1.52 16.26
C TRP A 144 -3.18 -0.68 16.21
N LEU A 145 -2.98 0.64 16.29
CA LEU A 145 -4.07 1.60 16.29
C LEU A 145 -4.00 2.46 15.03
N GLY A 146 -5.14 2.63 14.37
CA GLY A 146 -5.34 3.55 13.26
C GLY A 146 -6.55 4.43 13.48
N PHE A 147 -6.40 5.73 13.28
CA PHE A 147 -7.51 6.67 13.42
C PHE A 147 -7.52 7.63 12.25
N GLN A 148 -8.71 7.81 11.66
CA GLN A 148 -8.95 8.72 10.56
C GLN A 148 -10.15 9.61 10.88
N ALA A 149 -10.03 10.91 10.64
CA ALA A 149 -11.17 11.83 10.66
C ALA A 149 -11.09 12.78 9.47
N HIS A 150 -12.19 12.90 8.72
CA HIS A 150 -12.29 13.90 7.65
C HIS A 150 -12.70 15.27 8.22
N CYS A 151 -11.96 16.31 7.84
CA CYS A 151 -12.46 17.67 7.92
C CYS A 151 -13.40 17.89 6.71
N SER A 152 -14.71 17.98 6.94
CA SER A 152 -15.63 18.43 5.89
C SER A 152 -15.45 19.94 5.70
N GLU A 153 -14.73 20.37 4.68
CA GLU A 153 -14.80 21.75 4.21
C GLU A 153 -16.19 21.98 3.58
N GLY A 154 -17.02 22.71 4.31
CA GLY A 154 -18.30 23.21 3.83
C GLY A 154 -18.82 24.27 4.77
N GLU A 155 -19.02 25.49 4.26
CA GLU A 155 -19.73 26.56 4.97
C GLU A 155 -21.10 26.03 5.43
N GLY A 156 -21.22 25.65 6.70
CA GLY A 156 -22.49 25.21 7.29
C GLY A 156 -22.46 23.91 8.08
N TYR A 157 -21.36 23.14 8.10
CA TYR A 157 -21.21 22.07 9.09
C TYR A 157 -20.46 22.62 10.31
N PRO A 158 -21.14 22.94 11.42
CA PRO A 158 -20.45 23.30 12.65
C PRO A 158 -19.54 22.14 13.05
N ASP A 159 -18.32 22.45 13.47
CA ASP A 159 -17.37 21.61 14.20
C ASP A 159 -18.00 20.28 14.66
N ARG A 160 -17.86 19.21 13.86
CA ARG A 160 -18.30 17.89 14.31
C ARG A 160 -17.44 17.52 15.53
N PRO A 161 -18.04 17.12 16.66
CA PRO A 161 -17.42 17.24 17.98
C PRO A 161 -16.60 16.00 18.38
N PHE A 162 -15.91 15.33 17.45
CA PHE A 162 -14.86 14.44 17.91
C PHE A 162 -13.69 15.29 18.37
N THR A 163 -13.70 15.67 19.64
CA THR A 163 -12.61 16.44 20.25
C THR A 163 -11.35 15.57 20.29
N PRO A 164 -10.27 15.92 19.55
CA PRO A 164 -8.98 15.22 19.59
C PRO A 164 -8.43 15.03 21.01
N SER A 165 -8.84 15.89 21.96
CA SER A 165 -8.51 15.78 23.38
C SER A 165 -8.92 14.45 24.02
N ARG A 166 -9.95 13.75 23.52
CA ARG A 166 -10.38 12.46 24.09
C ARG A 166 -9.60 11.29 23.52
N LEU A 167 -9.27 11.33 22.23
CA LEU A 167 -8.37 10.36 21.62
C LEU A 167 -6.95 10.46 22.19
N ARG A 168 -6.53 11.69 22.51
CA ARG A 168 -5.30 11.93 23.27
C ARG A 168 -5.26 11.08 24.54
N ASP A 169 -6.30 11.10 25.37
CA ASP A 169 -6.31 10.35 26.63
C ASP A 169 -6.17 8.83 26.40
N VAL A 170 -6.81 8.30 25.35
CA VAL A 170 -6.68 6.90 24.96
C VAL A 170 -5.25 6.59 24.51
N ILE A 171 -4.69 7.37 23.57
CA ILE A 171 -3.34 7.15 23.07
C ILE A 171 -2.32 7.22 24.20
N HIS A 172 -2.42 8.24 25.07
CA HIS A 172 -1.53 8.41 26.23
C HIS A 172 -1.63 7.20 27.19
N ARG A 173 -2.84 6.69 27.45
CA ARG A 173 -3.05 5.54 28.34
C ARG A 173 -2.43 4.25 27.81
N TYR A 174 -2.55 4.01 26.50
CA TYR A 174 -2.10 2.77 25.88
C TYR A 174 -0.72 2.86 25.20
N ALA A 175 -0.07 4.03 25.23
CA ALA A 175 1.20 4.33 24.54
C ALA A 175 2.29 3.27 24.75
N GLN A 176 2.40 2.74 25.97
CA GLN A 176 3.38 1.71 26.34
C GLN A 176 3.22 0.39 25.60
N ARG A 177 2.05 0.16 24.99
CA ARG A 177 1.70 -1.04 24.24
C ARG A 177 1.62 -0.80 22.73
N ILE A 178 1.61 0.46 22.28
CA ILE A 178 1.44 0.79 20.85
C ILE A 178 2.72 0.42 20.11
N GLU A 179 2.62 -0.52 19.18
CA GLU A 179 3.71 -0.92 18.28
C GLU A 179 3.57 -0.25 16.90
N TYR A 180 2.34 -0.01 16.48
CA TYR A 180 2.00 0.63 15.21
C TYR A 180 0.94 1.71 15.46
N LEU A 181 1.19 2.91 14.98
CA LEU A 181 0.26 4.03 15.10
C LEU A 181 0.03 4.68 13.73
N GLU A 182 -1.23 4.75 13.31
CA GLU A 182 -1.65 5.46 12.11
C GLU A 182 -2.63 6.56 12.50
N LEU A 183 -2.33 7.79 12.09
CA LEU A 183 -3.12 8.98 12.39
C LEU A 183 -3.31 9.75 11.10
N ASP A 184 -4.56 9.88 10.68
CA ASP A 184 -4.94 10.63 9.49
C ASP A 184 -5.82 11.81 9.93
N PHE A 185 -5.15 12.92 10.22
CA PHE A 185 -5.69 14.09 10.90
C PHE A 185 -5.03 15.37 10.36
N SER A 186 -5.79 16.47 10.35
CA SER A 186 -5.22 17.79 10.07
C SER A 186 -4.12 18.18 11.07
N GLN A 187 -3.21 19.05 10.67
CA GLN A 187 -2.17 19.61 11.56
C GLN A 187 -2.73 20.16 12.88
N HIS A 188 -3.88 20.84 12.85
CA HIS A 188 -4.51 21.39 14.05
C HIS A 188 -4.92 20.27 15.04
N GLN A 189 -5.53 19.20 14.54
CA GLN A 189 -5.91 18.05 15.36
C GLN A 189 -4.67 17.31 15.89
N MET A 190 -3.61 17.18 15.09
CA MET A 190 -2.33 16.60 15.51
C MET A 190 -1.72 17.36 16.69
N ARG A 191 -1.77 18.70 16.70
CA ARG A 191 -1.33 19.50 17.86
C ARG A 191 -2.18 19.22 19.10
N GLN A 192 -3.49 19.12 18.94
CA GLN A 192 -4.39 18.86 20.06
C GLN A 192 -4.17 17.47 20.69
N LEU A 193 -3.64 16.49 19.93
CA LEU A 193 -3.25 15.19 20.46
C LEU A 193 -2.06 15.27 21.41
N GLY A 194 -1.18 16.27 21.29
CA GLY A 194 -0.03 16.48 22.19
C GLY A 194 0.84 15.23 22.35
N LEU A 195 1.33 14.69 21.23
CA LEU A 195 2.12 13.45 21.18
C LEU A 195 3.61 13.65 21.45
N ASP A 196 4.06 14.90 21.47
CA ASP A 196 5.41 15.35 21.84
C ASP A 196 5.83 14.87 23.23
N SER A 197 4.89 14.90 24.18
CA SER A 197 5.10 14.53 25.57
C SER A 197 4.95 13.04 25.89
N VAL A 198 4.58 12.22 24.90
CA VAL A 198 4.23 10.80 25.11
C VAL A 198 5.44 9.90 24.93
N GLU A 199 5.64 8.97 25.85
CA GLU A 199 6.62 7.90 25.73
C GLU A 199 6.03 6.69 24.98
N PHE A 200 6.65 6.37 23.85
CA PHE A 200 6.28 5.26 22.97
C PHE A 200 7.39 4.20 22.91
N PRO A 201 7.58 3.39 23.96
CA PRO A 201 8.71 2.48 24.08
C PRO A 201 8.70 1.32 23.07
N LEU A 202 7.52 0.92 22.59
CA LEU A 202 7.34 -0.19 21.65
C LEU A 202 7.02 0.27 20.22
N LEU A 203 6.85 1.57 19.99
CA LEU A 203 6.43 2.09 18.68
C LEU A 203 7.54 1.84 17.66
N ARG A 204 7.23 1.05 16.65
CA ARG A 204 8.14 0.62 15.58
C ARG A 204 7.84 1.30 14.26
N ARG A 205 6.55 1.56 14.01
CA ARG A 205 6.08 2.26 12.82
C ARG A 205 5.06 3.32 13.17
N ALA A 206 5.23 4.49 12.59
CA ALA A 206 4.25 5.56 12.64
C ALA A 206 3.87 6.00 11.24
N THR A 207 2.57 6.20 11.04
CA THR A 207 1.97 6.64 9.79
C THR A 207 1.16 7.90 10.07
N LEU A 208 1.51 9.02 9.44
CA LEU A 208 0.82 10.29 9.59
C LEU A 208 0.25 10.70 8.23
N GLY A 209 -1.04 10.99 8.17
CA GLY A 209 -1.74 11.52 7.01
C GLY A 209 -2.37 12.88 7.31
N ASP A 210 -2.49 13.73 6.29
CA ASP A 210 -3.31 14.95 6.35
C ASP A 210 -4.32 14.96 5.19
N TRP A 211 -5.61 14.78 5.49
CA TRP A 211 -6.68 14.91 4.50
C TRP A 211 -7.15 16.35 4.43
N TYR A 212 -6.73 17.07 3.38
CA TYR A 212 -7.32 18.35 2.94
C TYR A 212 -7.64 19.30 4.11
N GLY A 213 -6.65 19.56 4.98
CA GLY A 213 -6.71 20.72 5.86
C GLY A 213 -6.63 22.02 5.06
N PRO A 214 -7.20 23.14 5.57
CA PRO A 214 -6.93 24.46 5.01
C PRO A 214 -5.42 24.70 4.97
N GLU A 215 -4.97 25.59 4.06
CA GLU A 215 -3.54 25.92 3.88
C GLU A 215 -2.82 25.99 5.23
N PRO A 216 -1.61 25.39 5.34
CA PRO A 216 -0.89 25.34 6.59
C PRO A 216 -0.83 26.74 7.19
N ASP A 217 -1.43 26.91 8.37
CA ASP A 217 -1.31 28.15 9.14
C ASP A 217 0.20 28.42 9.35
N ASP A 218 0.63 29.69 9.34
CA ASP A 218 2.03 30.15 9.59
C ASP A 218 2.61 29.64 10.93
N SER A 219 1.78 28.91 11.68
CA SER A 219 2.04 28.17 12.90
C SER A 219 3.26 27.25 12.91
N ASP A 220 3.89 27.23 14.08
CA ASP A 220 5.11 26.48 14.34
C ASP A 220 4.95 24.99 14.10
N PRO A 221 6.05 24.32 13.75
CA PRO A 221 5.98 22.91 13.53
C PRO A 221 5.46 22.05 14.76
N VAL A 222 4.50 21.11 14.60
CA VAL A 222 4.13 19.94 15.46
C VAL A 222 5.19 18.83 15.66
N GLU A 223 6.01 18.93 16.70
CA GLU A 223 6.92 17.82 17.05
C GLU A 223 6.15 16.56 17.51
N VAL A 224 6.50 15.40 16.95
CA VAL A 224 5.90 14.10 17.31
C VAL A 224 6.96 13.03 17.49
N PHE A 225 6.65 12.03 18.32
CA PHE A 225 7.50 10.85 18.54
C PHE A 225 8.92 11.15 19.02
N SER A 226 9.10 12.23 19.79
CA SER A 226 10.39 12.60 20.39
C SER A 226 10.91 11.51 21.34
N ASN A 227 10.01 10.74 21.95
CA ASN A 227 10.33 9.63 22.86
C ASN A 227 9.87 8.27 22.31
N ALA A 228 10.27 7.93 21.08
CA ALA A 228 9.99 6.65 20.44
C ALA A 228 11.29 5.89 20.08
N PRO A 229 11.96 5.22 21.05
CA PRO A 229 13.29 4.66 20.85
C PRO A 229 13.35 3.42 19.96
N GLN A 230 12.21 2.85 19.54
CA GLN A 230 12.17 1.69 18.63
C GLN A 230 11.64 2.06 17.23
N LEU A 231 11.35 3.35 16.98
CA LEU A 231 10.75 3.81 15.75
C LEU A 231 11.77 3.72 14.62
N HIS A 232 11.45 2.90 13.61
CA HIS A 232 12.33 2.67 12.47
C HIS A 232 11.62 2.80 11.11
N ASP A 233 10.28 2.83 11.06
CA ASP A 233 9.49 3.03 9.84
C ASP A 233 8.55 4.24 10.03
N LEU A 234 8.88 5.37 9.41
CA LEU A 234 8.06 6.58 9.46
C LEU A 234 7.45 6.85 8.08
N ARG A 235 6.13 7.02 8.03
CA ARG A 235 5.40 7.30 6.80
C ARG A 235 4.58 8.57 6.97
N LEU A 236 4.82 9.56 6.12
CA LEU A 236 4.07 10.80 6.00
C LEU A 236 3.32 10.74 4.67
N ILE A 237 2.01 10.89 4.68
CA ILE A 237 1.14 10.69 3.53
C ILE A 237 0.35 11.97 3.32
N HIS A 238 0.20 12.37 2.06
CA HIS A 238 -0.39 13.65 1.65
C HIS A 238 0.54 14.85 1.86
N GLU A 239 0.47 15.79 0.92
CA GLU A 239 1.41 16.91 0.75
C GLU A 239 1.13 18.03 1.76
N GLY A 240 2.20 18.61 2.33
CA GLY A 240 2.16 20.01 2.75
C GLY A 240 2.49 20.38 4.20
N ILE A 241 2.47 19.50 5.21
CA ILE A 241 2.29 20.05 6.60
C ILE A 241 3.18 19.46 7.73
N PHE A 242 4.05 18.48 7.45
CA PHE A 242 4.93 17.93 8.48
C PHE A 242 6.40 18.35 8.32
N SER A 243 6.75 19.51 8.89
CA SER A 243 8.14 19.93 9.05
C SER A 243 8.77 19.37 10.33
N TYR A 244 9.03 18.06 10.42
CA TYR A 244 9.62 17.48 11.64
C TYR A 244 10.84 16.61 11.44
N TYR A 245 11.94 17.12 12.01
CA TYR A 245 13.01 16.28 12.54
C TYR A 245 12.84 16.15 14.04
N SER A 246 12.11 15.11 14.43
CA SER A 246 12.17 14.60 15.78
C SER A 246 13.52 13.89 16.02
N PRO A 247 14.10 13.93 17.24
CA PRO A 247 15.31 13.17 17.59
C PRO A 247 15.19 11.64 17.41
N SER A 248 13.98 11.11 17.19
CA SER A 248 13.75 9.73 16.75
C SER A 248 14.24 9.43 15.32
N SER A 249 14.56 10.47 14.52
CA SER A 249 15.15 10.32 13.17
C SER A 249 16.45 9.51 13.17
N LEU A 250 17.21 9.48 14.27
CA LEU A 250 18.49 8.75 14.37
C LEU A 250 18.36 7.23 14.14
N GLN A 251 17.18 6.65 14.34
CA GLN A 251 16.96 5.19 14.26
C GLN A 251 16.12 4.76 13.06
N LEU A 252 15.67 5.70 12.23
CA LEU A 252 14.86 5.37 11.06
C LEU A 252 15.65 4.52 10.07
N THR A 253 15.08 3.37 9.70
CA THR A 253 15.57 2.50 8.62
C THR A 253 14.74 2.64 7.36
N LYS A 254 13.48 3.08 7.49
CA LYS A 254 12.53 3.29 6.40
C LYS A 254 11.81 4.62 6.55
N PHE A 255 11.75 5.38 5.47
CA PHE A 255 11.03 6.65 5.40
C PHE A 255 10.18 6.69 4.14
N ILE A 256 8.94 7.16 4.26
CA ILE A 256 8.07 7.49 3.13
C ILE A 256 7.47 8.86 3.39
N GLY A 257 7.50 9.78 2.45
CA GLY A 257 6.81 11.06 2.60
C GLY A 257 7.37 12.21 1.78
N GLU A 258 6.83 13.40 1.98
CA GLU A 258 7.35 14.61 1.35
C GLU A 258 8.65 15.06 2.02
N ILE A 259 9.63 15.47 1.21
CA ILE A 259 10.86 16.10 1.67
C ILE A 259 10.82 17.58 1.34
N ILE A 260 10.77 18.39 2.39
CA ILE A 260 10.81 19.86 2.32
C ILE A 260 12.19 20.44 2.65
N ASP A 261 13.11 19.63 3.18
CA ASP A 261 14.50 19.99 3.42
C ASP A 261 15.41 18.74 3.54
N MET A 262 16.71 18.95 3.41
CA MET A 262 17.65 17.84 3.25
C MET A 262 18.17 17.25 4.57
N GLN A 263 17.71 17.76 5.73
CA GLN A 263 18.24 17.36 7.03
C GLN A 263 17.94 15.89 7.37
N LEU A 264 16.88 15.31 6.79
CA LEU A 264 16.54 13.90 6.95
C LEU A 264 17.74 12.99 6.71
N PHE A 265 18.43 13.19 5.59
CA PHE A 265 19.57 12.38 5.20
C PHE A 265 20.81 12.65 6.05
N SER A 266 20.86 13.78 6.77
CA SER A 266 21.96 14.07 7.70
C SER A 266 21.73 13.50 9.10
N LEU A 267 20.47 13.37 9.51
CA LEU A 267 20.08 12.92 10.85
C LEU A 267 19.81 11.41 10.87
N ALA A 268 19.10 10.88 9.88
CA ALA A 268 18.68 9.49 9.83
C ALA A 268 19.75 8.57 9.24
N LEU A 269 20.94 8.51 9.85
CA LEU A 269 22.11 7.81 9.31
C LEU A 269 21.92 6.29 9.10
N ASN A 270 20.91 5.70 9.74
CA ASN A 270 20.55 4.28 9.61
C ASN A 270 19.52 4.02 8.48
N LEU A 271 19.13 5.04 7.72
CA LEU A 271 18.10 4.92 6.70
C LEU A 271 18.57 4.01 5.56
N THR A 272 17.82 2.94 5.33
CA THR A 272 18.11 1.93 4.29
C THR A 272 17.16 2.06 3.10
N GLU A 273 15.93 2.51 3.35
CA GLU A 273 14.89 2.70 2.34
C GLU A 273 14.25 4.08 2.50
N ALA A 274 14.17 4.83 1.41
CA ALA A 274 13.50 6.13 1.38
C ALA A 274 12.60 6.21 0.15
N SER A 275 11.35 6.65 0.32
CA SER A 275 10.43 6.98 -0.77
C SER A 275 9.91 8.39 -0.59
N CYS A 276 10.37 9.30 -1.43
CA CYS A 276 10.27 10.72 -1.18
C CYS A 276 9.50 11.43 -2.29
N SER A 277 8.50 12.23 -1.92
CA SER A 277 7.93 13.26 -2.81
C SER A 277 8.70 14.56 -2.63
N VAL A 278 8.96 15.31 -3.69
CA VAL A 278 9.64 16.61 -3.61
C VAL A 278 8.87 17.63 -4.45
N GLU A 279 8.12 18.51 -3.81
CA GLU A 279 7.46 19.64 -4.47
C GLU A 279 8.29 20.93 -4.33
N PHE A 280 8.77 21.22 -3.13
CA PHE A 280 9.64 22.37 -2.85
C PHE A 280 10.64 22.09 -1.72
N LEU A 281 11.73 22.87 -1.65
CA LEU A 281 12.69 22.84 -0.56
C LEU A 281 12.72 24.22 0.10
N ILE A 282 12.57 24.24 1.43
CA ILE A 282 12.68 25.46 2.25
C ILE A 282 14.13 25.94 2.28
N SER A 283 15.09 25.00 2.25
CA SER A 283 16.52 25.30 2.20
C SER A 283 17.27 24.28 1.36
N THR A 284 18.33 24.74 0.69
CA THR A 284 19.26 23.87 -0.05
C THR A 284 20.57 23.78 0.72
N PRO A 285 21.11 22.57 0.93
CA PRO A 285 22.37 22.43 1.63
C PRO A 285 23.52 22.97 0.77
N THR A 286 24.47 23.64 1.42
CA THR A 286 25.65 24.23 0.77
C THR A 286 26.64 23.18 0.28
N SER A 287 26.59 21.96 0.82
CA SER A 287 27.44 20.82 0.44
C SER A 287 26.60 19.55 0.28
N PRO A 288 27.01 18.61 -0.61
CA PRO A 288 26.31 17.34 -0.75
C PRO A 288 26.34 16.52 0.55
N ILE A 289 25.19 16.00 0.94
CA ILE A 289 25.02 15.15 2.12
C ILE A 289 25.37 13.72 1.74
N SER A 290 26.34 13.14 2.46
CA SER A 290 26.73 11.75 2.28
C SER A 290 25.92 10.84 3.19
N HIS A 291 25.25 9.85 2.61
CA HIS A 291 24.47 8.86 3.33
C HIS A 291 24.92 7.44 2.97
N SER A 292 25.61 6.76 3.89
CA SER A 292 26.32 5.50 3.61
C SER A 292 25.47 4.23 3.76
N CYS A 293 24.28 4.31 4.38
CA CYS A 293 23.44 3.12 4.62
C CYS A 293 22.25 2.97 3.65
N LEU A 294 21.98 3.99 2.81
CA LEU A 294 20.78 4.02 1.98
C LEU A 294 20.94 3.08 0.78
N GLN A 295 20.06 2.07 0.70
CA GLN A 295 20.10 1.01 -0.30
C GLN A 295 19.01 1.18 -1.36
N SER A 296 17.85 1.71 -0.99
CA SER A 296 16.74 1.97 -1.91
C SER A 296 16.26 3.41 -1.79
N LEU A 297 16.20 4.10 -2.92
CA LEU A 297 15.65 5.45 -3.03
C LEU A 297 14.58 5.48 -4.13
N THR A 298 13.37 5.87 -3.76
CA THR A 298 12.28 6.19 -4.67
C THR A 298 12.05 7.69 -4.61
N LEU A 299 12.06 8.37 -5.75
CA LEU A 299 11.73 9.79 -5.89
C LEU A 299 10.47 9.93 -6.72
N LEU A 300 9.47 10.60 -6.15
CA LEU A 300 8.25 11.01 -6.82
C LEU A 300 8.36 12.52 -7.06
N ILE A 301 8.48 12.92 -8.32
CA ILE A 301 8.64 14.33 -8.67
C ILE A 301 7.31 14.83 -9.22
N SER A 302 6.62 15.66 -8.42
CA SER A 302 5.36 16.32 -8.78
C SER A 302 5.68 17.67 -9.44
N PHE A 303 4.99 17.98 -10.55
CA PHE A 303 5.10 19.28 -11.22
C PHE A 303 3.98 20.20 -10.75
N GLY A 304 4.30 21.10 -9.82
CA GLY A 304 3.55 22.33 -9.62
C GLY A 304 3.91 23.37 -10.69
N GLN A 305 3.40 24.60 -10.58
CA GLN A 305 3.75 25.75 -11.45
C GLN A 305 5.24 26.19 -11.37
N ARG A 306 6.11 25.43 -10.70
CA ARG A 306 7.52 25.74 -10.43
C ARG A 306 8.40 24.59 -10.92
N LYS A 307 9.62 24.92 -11.38
CA LYS A 307 10.60 23.92 -11.83
C LYS A 307 10.96 22.95 -10.69
N PRO A 308 11.04 21.64 -10.94
CA PRO A 308 11.35 20.65 -9.92
C PRO A 308 12.75 20.90 -9.33
N ILE A 309 12.89 20.66 -8.03
CA ILE A 309 14.18 20.84 -7.36
C ILE A 309 15.00 19.57 -7.54
N ASP A 310 16.10 19.71 -8.27
CA ASP A 310 17.08 18.63 -8.44
C ASP A 310 17.77 18.28 -7.12
N ILE A 311 17.15 17.37 -6.37
CA ILE A 311 17.61 16.85 -5.07
C ILE A 311 18.90 16.02 -5.21
N LEU A 312 19.10 15.39 -6.37
CA LEU A 312 20.26 14.55 -6.65
C LEU A 312 21.57 15.35 -6.61
N ARG A 313 21.54 16.65 -6.89
CA ARG A 313 22.71 17.53 -6.75
C ARG A 313 23.25 17.58 -5.31
N HIS A 314 22.39 17.34 -4.32
CA HIS A 314 22.68 17.50 -2.90
C HIS A 314 22.96 16.18 -2.17
N LEU A 315 22.97 15.05 -2.87
CA LEU A 315 23.11 13.73 -2.25
C LEU A 315 24.37 13.00 -2.71
N GLN A 316 24.97 12.21 -1.81
CA GLN A 316 26.02 11.25 -2.12
C GLN A 316 25.67 9.92 -1.46
N LEU A 317 25.29 8.92 -2.27
CA LEU A 317 24.66 7.68 -1.80
C LEU A 317 25.49 6.45 -2.23
N PRO A 318 26.64 6.18 -1.59
CA PRO A 318 27.58 5.15 -2.05
C PRO A 318 27.09 3.71 -1.89
N ALA A 319 26.07 3.45 -1.05
CA ALA A 319 25.53 2.11 -0.84
C ALA A 319 24.24 1.84 -1.64
N LEU A 320 23.83 2.76 -2.52
CA LEU A 320 22.56 2.68 -3.23
C LEU A 320 22.56 1.49 -4.21
N GLN A 321 21.54 0.64 -4.09
CA GLN A 321 21.34 -0.55 -4.92
C GLN A 321 20.10 -0.42 -5.80
N SER A 322 19.09 0.33 -5.37
CA SER A 322 17.86 0.57 -6.11
C SER A 322 17.57 2.06 -6.18
N LEU A 323 17.38 2.57 -7.39
CA LEU A 323 16.96 3.95 -7.65
C LEU A 323 15.73 3.92 -8.55
N HIS A 324 14.62 4.46 -8.05
CA HIS A 324 13.39 4.63 -8.81
C HIS A 324 13.05 6.12 -8.85
N ILE A 325 12.88 6.68 -10.03
CA ILE A 325 12.44 8.06 -10.23
C ILE A 325 11.18 7.98 -11.11
N SER A 326 10.04 8.36 -10.54
CA SER A 326 8.74 8.36 -11.21
C SER A 326 8.18 9.77 -11.24
N GLU A 327 7.56 10.11 -12.37
CA GLU A 327 7.19 11.49 -12.72
C GLU A 327 5.86 11.55 -13.45
N MET A 328 5.26 12.75 -13.41
CA MET A 328 4.00 13.04 -14.06
C MET A 328 4.17 13.71 -15.44
N GLU A 329 5.17 14.60 -15.70
CA GLU A 329 5.33 15.30 -17.01
C GLU A 329 6.68 16.07 -17.20
N ASP A 330 7.33 15.96 -18.37
CA ASP A 330 8.43 16.82 -18.89
C ASP A 330 9.63 17.13 -17.96
N THR A 331 10.45 16.14 -17.64
CA THR A 331 11.56 16.30 -16.68
C THR A 331 12.95 16.28 -17.31
N GLU A 332 13.78 17.23 -16.89
CA GLU A 332 15.22 17.21 -17.09
C GLU A 332 15.92 16.64 -15.84
N TYR A 333 16.93 15.78 -16.02
CA TYR A 333 17.73 15.20 -14.92
C TYR A 333 19.15 15.76 -14.82
N PRO A 334 19.37 17.09 -14.78
CA PRO A 334 20.68 17.69 -15.05
C PRO A 334 21.79 17.22 -14.11
N SER A 335 21.48 16.72 -12.91
CA SER A 335 22.49 16.19 -11.98
C SER A 335 22.51 14.67 -11.85
N LEU A 336 21.72 13.88 -12.58
CA LEU A 336 21.76 12.42 -12.46
C LEU A 336 23.14 11.86 -12.83
N ALA A 337 23.71 12.27 -13.96
CA ALA A 337 25.07 11.87 -14.37
C ALA A 337 26.11 12.24 -13.30
N ARG A 338 26.05 13.50 -12.81
CA ARG A 338 26.96 14.00 -11.75
C ARG A 338 26.77 13.28 -10.42
N PHE A 339 25.54 12.89 -10.09
CA PHE A 339 25.22 12.13 -8.89
C PHE A 339 25.79 10.71 -8.97
N LEU A 340 25.63 10.03 -10.10
CA LEU A 340 26.18 8.69 -10.33
C LEU A 340 27.70 8.72 -10.32
N ALA A 341 28.32 9.71 -10.97
CA ALA A 341 29.76 9.92 -10.92
C ALA A 341 30.27 10.15 -9.49
N ARG A 342 29.59 11.03 -8.72
CA ARG A 342 29.97 11.39 -7.35
C ARG A 342 29.75 10.27 -6.34
N SER A 343 28.66 9.51 -6.48
CA SER A 343 28.26 8.48 -5.52
C SER A 343 28.88 7.11 -5.85
N SER A 344 29.15 6.84 -7.13
CA SER A 344 29.59 5.54 -7.65
C SER A 344 28.85 4.35 -7.00
N PRO A 345 27.50 4.35 -7.01
CA PRO A 345 26.72 3.36 -6.28
C PRO A 345 26.77 1.97 -6.95
N PRO A 346 26.73 0.86 -6.19
CA PRO A 346 26.60 -0.50 -6.72
C PRO A 346 25.17 -0.78 -7.18
N LEU A 347 24.66 0.02 -8.11
CA LEU A 347 23.26 0.03 -8.51
C LEU A 347 22.89 -1.27 -9.24
N ARG A 348 21.90 -1.98 -8.70
CA ARG A 348 21.31 -3.21 -9.27
C ARG A 348 20.01 -2.93 -10.01
N THR A 349 19.21 -1.98 -9.54
CA THR A 349 17.92 -1.63 -10.12
C THR A 349 17.87 -0.13 -10.42
N LEU A 350 17.52 0.21 -11.65
CA LEU A 350 17.28 1.60 -12.09
C LEU A 350 15.93 1.67 -12.78
N SER A 351 15.09 2.60 -12.34
CA SER A 351 13.84 2.96 -13.00
C SER A 351 13.77 4.47 -13.15
N VAL A 352 13.56 4.96 -14.37
CA VAL A 352 13.56 6.40 -14.70
C VAL A 352 12.55 6.71 -15.80
N CYS A 353 11.98 7.92 -15.80
CA CYS A 353 11.38 8.48 -17.00
C CYS A 353 12.49 9.03 -17.91
N ALA A 354 12.36 8.94 -19.22
CA ALA A 354 13.38 9.38 -20.15
C ALA A 354 12.75 10.05 -21.38
N ASP A 355 11.94 11.08 -21.12
CA ASP A 355 11.26 11.89 -22.14
C ASP A 355 12.08 13.10 -22.64
N ASP A 356 13.35 13.19 -22.26
CA ASP A 356 14.32 14.17 -22.77
C ASP A 356 15.44 13.50 -23.61
N ASP A 357 15.51 13.87 -24.89
CA ASP A 357 16.49 13.41 -25.89
C ASP A 357 17.77 14.26 -25.92
N GLU A 358 17.78 15.42 -25.26
CA GLU A 358 18.96 16.27 -25.12
C GLU A 358 19.86 15.82 -23.97
N PHE A 359 19.29 15.10 -23.00
CA PHE A 359 20.04 14.53 -21.89
C PHE A 359 21.00 13.40 -22.31
N GLU A 360 22.24 13.44 -21.80
CA GLU A 360 23.28 12.46 -22.11
C GLU A 360 23.09 11.12 -21.35
N TRP A 361 22.01 10.41 -21.65
CA TRP A 361 21.68 9.11 -21.04
C TRP A 361 22.79 8.06 -21.19
N ALA A 362 23.55 8.11 -22.29
CA ALA A 362 24.70 7.22 -22.50
C ALA A 362 25.76 7.39 -21.41
N GLU A 363 26.04 8.63 -20.98
CA GLU A 363 26.97 8.90 -19.90
C GLU A 363 26.45 8.30 -18.58
N CYS A 364 25.16 8.52 -18.27
CA CYS A 364 24.53 7.97 -17.06
C CYS A 364 24.62 6.45 -17.01
N PHE A 365 24.26 5.77 -18.11
CA PHE A 365 24.31 4.32 -18.19
C PHE A 365 25.74 3.79 -18.09
N SER A 366 26.75 4.52 -18.58
CA SER A 366 28.15 4.10 -18.46
C SER A 366 28.61 3.92 -17.01
N TYR A 367 28.09 4.73 -16.08
CA TYR A 367 28.43 4.65 -14.65
C TYR A 367 27.83 3.42 -13.96
N VAL A 368 26.70 2.88 -14.45
CA VAL A 368 25.94 1.81 -13.79
C VAL A 368 25.91 0.49 -14.57
N ALA A 369 26.34 0.48 -15.83
CA ALA A 369 26.16 -0.67 -16.72
C ALA A 369 26.79 -1.96 -16.20
N ALA A 370 27.91 -1.88 -15.50
CA ALA A 370 28.62 -3.05 -14.97
C ALA A 370 27.89 -3.74 -13.80
N THR A 371 27.05 -3.01 -13.07
CA THR A 371 26.37 -3.50 -11.85
C THR A 371 24.88 -3.77 -12.07
N LEU A 372 24.27 -3.13 -13.08
CA LEU A 372 22.83 -3.14 -13.27
C LEU A 372 22.28 -4.53 -13.64
N GLU A 373 21.28 -4.96 -12.88
CA GLU A 373 20.55 -6.22 -13.03
C GLU A 373 19.13 -5.98 -13.58
N ASN A 374 18.50 -4.88 -13.22
CA ASN A 374 17.14 -4.53 -13.65
C ASN A 374 17.09 -3.10 -14.16
N LEU A 375 16.56 -2.90 -15.37
CA LEU A 375 16.38 -1.58 -15.97
C LEU A 375 14.93 -1.41 -16.40
N GLU A 376 14.26 -0.40 -15.86
CA GLU A 376 12.96 0.09 -16.31
C GLU A 376 13.10 1.50 -16.86
N VAL A 377 12.64 1.74 -18.09
CA VAL A 377 12.65 3.07 -18.68
C VAL A 377 11.26 3.40 -19.20
N VAL A 378 10.72 4.50 -18.70
CA VAL A 378 9.41 5.04 -19.05
C VAL A 378 9.58 6.18 -20.05
N HIS A 379 8.76 6.18 -21.09
CA HIS A 379 8.80 7.09 -22.24
C HIS A 379 10.16 7.27 -22.93
N PRO A 380 10.96 6.21 -23.18
CA PRO A 380 12.26 6.37 -23.81
C PRO A 380 12.12 6.93 -25.23
N LEU A 381 12.69 8.11 -25.46
CA LEU A 381 12.84 8.66 -26.80
C LEU A 381 13.91 7.93 -27.62
N ASP A 382 14.01 8.24 -28.92
CA ASP A 382 14.78 7.46 -29.90
C ASP A 382 16.27 7.33 -29.53
N ARG A 383 16.89 8.38 -28.97
CA ARG A 383 18.30 8.33 -28.58
C ARG A 383 18.51 7.45 -27.35
N VAL A 384 17.58 7.51 -26.40
CA VAL A 384 17.60 6.68 -25.19
C VAL A 384 17.40 5.21 -25.56
N GLN A 385 16.43 4.91 -26.43
CA GLN A 385 16.24 3.57 -26.98
C GLN A 385 17.50 3.09 -27.69
N ALA A 386 18.15 3.93 -28.49
CA ALA A 386 19.40 3.57 -29.16
C ALA A 386 20.53 3.29 -28.17
N ALA A 387 20.69 4.11 -27.13
CA ALA A 387 21.69 3.91 -26.07
C ALA A 387 21.55 2.55 -25.38
N ILE A 388 20.31 2.10 -25.16
CA ILE A 388 19.99 0.83 -24.51
C ILE A 388 20.10 -0.36 -25.49
N LEU A 389 19.41 -0.29 -26.64
CA LEU A 389 19.25 -1.42 -27.55
C LEU A 389 20.50 -1.67 -28.40
N ASN A 390 21.33 -0.65 -28.65
CA ASN A 390 22.56 -0.81 -29.42
C ASN A 390 23.79 -1.15 -28.55
N CYS A 391 23.60 -1.58 -27.29
CA CYS A 391 24.67 -1.99 -26.36
C CYS A 391 25.59 -3.12 -26.86
N HIS A 392 25.24 -3.77 -27.98
CA HIS A 392 26.04 -4.80 -28.64
C HIS A 392 27.19 -4.23 -29.49
N ILE A 393 27.21 -2.91 -29.73
CA ILE A 393 28.28 -2.22 -30.46
C ILE A 393 29.48 -2.02 -29.53
N LEU A 394 30.20 -3.12 -29.26
CA LEU A 394 31.40 -3.12 -28.41
C LEU A 394 32.53 -2.19 -28.90
N SER A 395 32.49 -1.76 -30.17
CA SER A 395 33.44 -0.79 -30.73
C SER A 395 33.17 0.65 -30.28
N GLN A 396 32.04 0.92 -29.63
CA GLN A 396 31.63 2.23 -29.13
C GLN A 396 31.08 2.15 -27.69
N PRO A 397 31.87 1.63 -26.73
CA PRO A 397 31.40 1.40 -25.36
C PRO A 397 31.10 2.70 -24.59
N GLU A 398 31.70 3.82 -25.01
CA GLU A 398 31.43 5.17 -24.49
C GLU A 398 30.03 5.69 -24.87
N ILE A 399 29.44 5.14 -25.93
CA ILE A 399 28.14 5.57 -26.49
C ILE A 399 27.06 4.53 -26.19
N TYR A 400 27.42 3.24 -26.21
CA TYR A 400 26.52 2.11 -26.04
C TYR A 400 27.07 1.17 -24.97
N PRO A 401 26.85 1.48 -23.68
CA PRO A 401 27.47 0.72 -22.60
C PRO A 401 26.94 -0.72 -22.58
N PRO A 402 27.82 -1.74 -22.57
CA PRO A 402 27.36 -3.11 -22.46
C PRO A 402 26.82 -3.32 -21.03
N PHE A 403 25.57 -3.75 -20.88
CA PHE A 403 25.00 -4.10 -19.57
C PHE A 403 25.17 -5.61 -19.28
N PRO A 404 26.35 -6.14 -18.89
CA PRO A 404 26.62 -7.57 -18.80
C PRO A 404 25.73 -8.32 -17.81
N ARG A 405 25.37 -7.68 -16.69
CA ARG A 405 24.60 -8.28 -15.60
C ARG A 405 23.09 -8.13 -15.73
N LEU A 406 22.61 -7.45 -16.78
CA LEU A 406 21.19 -7.18 -16.97
C LEU A 406 20.40 -8.49 -17.08
N GLN A 407 19.45 -8.67 -16.16
CA GLN A 407 18.52 -9.78 -16.05
C GLN A 407 17.16 -9.40 -16.62
N THR A 408 16.69 -8.19 -16.32
CA THR A 408 15.38 -7.72 -16.76
C THR A 408 15.47 -6.35 -17.43
N LEU A 409 14.69 -6.17 -18.51
CA LEU A 409 14.53 -4.89 -19.20
C LEU A 409 13.05 -4.62 -19.42
N ALA A 410 12.55 -3.50 -18.90
CA ALA A 410 11.20 -3.02 -19.13
C ALA A 410 11.23 -1.66 -19.86
N LEU A 411 10.56 -1.58 -21.01
CA LEU A 411 10.41 -0.35 -21.78
C LEU A 411 8.92 0.00 -21.87
N LYS A 412 8.54 1.15 -21.34
CA LYS A 412 7.18 1.70 -21.47
C LYS A 412 7.22 2.90 -22.38
N THR A 413 7.03 2.72 -23.68
CA THR A 413 7.19 3.78 -24.66
C THR A 413 5.86 4.38 -25.11
N THR A 414 5.82 5.69 -25.36
CA THR A 414 4.73 6.35 -26.08
C THR A 414 5.08 6.63 -27.54
N SER A 415 6.35 6.47 -27.91
CA SER A 415 6.86 6.50 -29.28
C SER A 415 6.98 5.08 -29.84
N GLY A 416 7.11 4.95 -31.16
CA GLY A 416 7.41 3.65 -31.77
C GLY A 416 8.78 3.12 -31.31
N ILE A 417 8.97 1.80 -31.32
CA ILE A 417 10.25 1.16 -31.01
C ILE A 417 10.96 0.71 -32.28
N ASN A 418 12.29 0.83 -32.32
CA ASN A 418 13.08 0.24 -33.39
C ASN A 418 13.20 -1.28 -33.18
N TYR A 419 12.25 -2.02 -33.77
CA TYR A 419 12.19 -3.48 -33.68
C TYR A 419 13.43 -4.19 -34.22
N SER A 420 14.14 -3.60 -35.19
CA SER A 420 15.37 -4.21 -35.71
C SER A 420 16.50 -4.18 -34.69
N SER A 421 16.65 -3.07 -33.96
CA SER A 421 17.59 -2.96 -32.84
C SER A 421 17.16 -3.84 -31.67
N LEU A 422 15.86 -3.93 -31.37
CA LEU A 422 15.32 -4.80 -30.32
C LEU A 422 15.62 -6.28 -30.60
N ILE A 423 15.33 -6.77 -31.80
CA ILE A 423 15.59 -8.17 -32.16
C ILE A 423 17.09 -8.47 -32.05
N ARG A 424 17.94 -7.56 -32.56
CA ARG A 424 19.40 -7.73 -32.46
C ARG A 424 19.88 -7.75 -31.02
N PHE A 425 19.33 -6.88 -30.17
CA PHE A 425 19.60 -6.86 -28.74
C PHE A 425 19.27 -8.22 -28.11
N LEU A 426 18.04 -8.72 -28.28
CA LEU A 426 17.61 -10.00 -27.71
C LEU A 426 18.41 -11.19 -28.27
N ASP A 427 18.73 -11.19 -29.56
CA ASP A 427 19.57 -12.20 -30.19
C ASP A 427 20.98 -12.23 -29.57
N GLU A 428 21.61 -11.08 -29.34
CA GLU A 428 22.93 -11.00 -28.72
C GLU A 428 22.91 -11.47 -27.26
N ARG A 429 21.88 -11.09 -26.51
CA ARG A 429 21.66 -11.54 -25.13
C ARG A 429 21.55 -13.05 -24.99
N THR A 430 20.99 -13.71 -26.00
CA THR A 430 20.84 -15.16 -26.01
C THR A 430 22.01 -15.92 -26.62
N ARG A 431 22.81 -15.29 -27.50
CA ARG A 431 23.93 -15.95 -28.19
C ARG A 431 25.22 -15.87 -27.40
N ARG A 432 25.46 -14.78 -26.66
CA ARG A 432 26.74 -14.58 -25.99
C ARG A 432 26.69 -15.04 -24.53
N PRO A 433 27.69 -15.82 -24.08
CA PRO A 433 27.73 -16.28 -22.68
C PRO A 433 27.91 -15.13 -21.70
N GLU A 434 28.50 -14.01 -22.12
CA GLU A 434 28.67 -12.79 -21.31
C GLU A 434 27.35 -12.14 -20.89
N PHE A 435 26.25 -12.45 -21.57
CA PHE A 435 24.90 -11.94 -21.29
C PHE A 435 23.93 -13.01 -20.80
N ALA A 436 24.44 -14.18 -20.40
CA ALA A 436 23.63 -15.32 -19.96
C ALA A 436 22.80 -15.06 -18.70
N ALA A 437 22.91 -13.89 -18.07
CA ALA A 437 22.07 -13.45 -16.95
C ALA A 437 20.68 -12.96 -17.39
N PHE A 438 20.48 -12.60 -18.67
CA PHE A 438 19.22 -12.05 -19.16
C PHE A 438 18.07 -13.07 -19.10
N ARG A 439 16.91 -12.67 -18.56
CA ARG A 439 15.76 -13.54 -18.28
C ARG A 439 14.45 -12.98 -18.81
N SER A 440 14.22 -11.67 -18.72
CA SER A 440 12.90 -11.10 -18.98
C SER A 440 12.99 -9.79 -19.75
N PHE A 441 12.07 -9.61 -20.69
CA PHE A 441 11.85 -8.38 -21.43
C PHE A 441 10.36 -8.01 -21.38
N ARG A 442 10.05 -6.79 -20.93
CA ARG A 442 8.70 -6.23 -20.97
C ARG A 442 8.65 -5.01 -21.90
N LEU A 443 7.67 -4.96 -22.78
CA LEU A 443 7.39 -3.80 -23.64
C LEU A 443 5.94 -3.37 -23.47
N VAL A 444 5.71 -2.11 -23.13
CA VAL A 444 4.40 -1.47 -23.19
C VAL A 444 4.48 -0.33 -24.21
N ALA A 445 3.63 -0.35 -25.24
CA ALA A 445 3.63 0.65 -26.32
C ALA A 445 2.19 1.08 -26.68
N PRO A 446 1.97 2.23 -27.36
CA PRO A 446 0.64 2.64 -27.77
C PRO A 446 0.09 1.64 -28.79
N GLY A 447 -1.20 1.27 -28.66
CA GLY A 447 -1.90 0.48 -29.65
C GLY A 447 -1.86 1.10 -31.05
N GLY A 448 -1.79 0.25 -32.07
CA GLY A 448 -1.68 0.61 -33.48
C GLY A 448 -1.43 -0.63 -34.33
N THR A 449 -1.72 -0.57 -35.63
CA THR A 449 -1.83 -1.78 -36.50
C THR A 449 -0.69 -2.78 -36.31
N PHE A 450 0.55 -2.31 -36.18
CA PHE A 450 1.70 -3.19 -35.98
C PHE A 450 1.81 -3.80 -34.56
N LEU A 451 1.51 -3.06 -33.49
CA LEU A 451 1.46 -3.62 -32.14
C LEU A 451 0.26 -4.56 -32.00
N ASP A 452 -0.86 -4.21 -32.64
CA ASP A 452 -2.06 -5.04 -32.70
C ASP A 452 -1.78 -6.33 -33.50
N ASP A 453 -1.02 -6.26 -34.60
CA ASP A 453 -0.55 -7.42 -35.36
C ASP A 453 0.44 -8.28 -34.54
N VAL A 454 1.30 -7.67 -33.73
CA VAL A 454 2.20 -8.37 -32.79
C VAL A 454 1.43 -9.07 -31.68
N LEU A 455 0.47 -8.39 -31.05
CA LEU A 455 -0.38 -8.92 -29.99
C LEU A 455 -1.34 -9.99 -30.52
N ALA A 456 -1.90 -9.81 -31.71
CA ALA A 456 -2.74 -10.80 -32.40
C ALA A 456 -1.94 -12.04 -32.81
N ALA A 457 -0.69 -11.88 -33.23
CA ALA A 457 0.21 -12.99 -33.51
C ALA A 457 0.69 -13.71 -32.23
N TRP A 458 0.79 -13.00 -31.10
CA TRP A 458 1.20 -13.55 -29.79
C TRP A 458 0.09 -14.36 -29.11
N SER A 459 -1.16 -13.96 -29.30
CA SER A 459 -2.35 -14.60 -28.70
C SER A 459 -2.94 -15.74 -29.55
N ALA A 460 -2.44 -15.97 -30.77
CA ALA A 460 -2.90 -17.03 -31.65
C ALA A 460 -2.29 -18.41 -31.30
N PRO A 461 -3.06 -19.52 -31.32
CA PRO A 461 -2.53 -20.85 -31.09
C PRO A 461 -1.49 -21.21 -32.16
N THR A 462 -0.37 -21.78 -31.71
CA THR A 462 0.83 -22.11 -32.50
C THR A 462 0.47 -22.75 -33.85
N GLY A 463 0.59 -21.99 -34.94
CA GLY A 463 0.34 -22.51 -36.29
C GLY A 463 -0.14 -21.51 -37.34
N SER A 464 -0.53 -20.28 -36.97
CA SER A 464 -1.07 -19.29 -37.93
C SER A 464 -0.23 -18.01 -38.02
N TYR A 465 1.10 -18.12 -38.13
CA TYR A 465 1.95 -16.97 -38.41
C TYR A 465 1.89 -16.64 -39.91
N ARG A 466 0.80 -16.02 -40.36
CA ARG A 466 0.77 -15.37 -41.66
C ARG A 466 1.36 -13.96 -41.52
N ASN A 467 2.59 -13.83 -42.01
CA ASN A 467 3.18 -12.62 -42.60
C ASN A 467 3.99 -11.59 -41.80
N ASP A 468 4.31 -11.76 -40.52
CA ASP A 468 5.31 -10.89 -39.88
C ASP A 468 6.54 -11.63 -39.35
N LYS A 469 7.69 -11.36 -39.98
CA LYS A 469 9.00 -11.93 -39.60
C LYS A 469 9.39 -11.57 -38.16
N VAL A 470 8.91 -10.44 -37.65
CA VAL A 470 9.23 -9.91 -36.31
C VAL A 470 8.54 -10.73 -35.21
N THR A 471 7.25 -11.01 -35.38
CA THR A 471 6.42 -11.72 -34.38
C THR A 471 6.83 -13.18 -34.24
N GLY A 472 7.06 -13.87 -35.36
CA GLY A 472 7.57 -15.24 -35.35
C GLY A 472 8.96 -15.36 -34.71
N HIS A 473 9.82 -14.34 -34.85
CA HIS A 473 11.17 -14.34 -34.27
C HIS A 473 11.13 -14.11 -32.76
N LEU A 474 10.30 -13.17 -32.27
CA LEU A 474 10.10 -12.94 -30.84
C LEU A 474 9.47 -14.16 -30.15
N ALA A 475 8.46 -14.80 -30.76
CA ALA A 475 7.87 -16.04 -30.24
C ALA A 475 8.88 -17.20 -30.21
N SER A 476 9.75 -17.30 -31.22
CA SER A 476 10.85 -18.26 -31.22
C SER A 476 11.85 -17.99 -30.10
N LEU A 477 12.19 -16.73 -29.81
CA LEU A 477 13.07 -16.37 -28.71
C LEU A 477 12.46 -16.74 -27.34
N ALA A 478 11.17 -16.47 -27.15
CA ALA A 478 10.45 -16.84 -25.92
C ALA A 478 10.40 -18.37 -25.72
N THR A 479 10.02 -19.11 -26.77
CA THR A 479 9.78 -20.56 -26.68
C THR A 479 11.07 -21.39 -26.68
N ASN A 480 12.08 -21.00 -27.47
CA ASN A 480 13.28 -21.81 -27.68
C ASN A 480 14.48 -21.40 -26.81
N ARG A 481 14.46 -20.20 -26.21
CA ARG A 481 15.63 -19.67 -25.48
C ARG A 481 15.33 -19.24 -24.04
N GLY A 482 14.12 -19.49 -23.54
CA GLY A 482 13.77 -19.33 -22.13
C GLY A 482 13.80 -17.89 -21.63
N ILE A 483 13.57 -16.91 -22.52
CA ILE A 483 13.34 -15.51 -22.14
C ILE A 483 11.84 -15.32 -21.97
N ASP A 484 11.44 -14.76 -20.83
CA ASP A 484 10.07 -14.30 -20.61
C ASP A 484 9.85 -12.97 -21.32
N ILE A 485 8.95 -12.96 -22.31
CA ILE A 485 8.65 -11.77 -23.12
C ILE A 485 7.20 -11.39 -22.89
N ASP A 486 7.00 -10.21 -22.33
CA ASP A 486 5.70 -9.62 -22.02
C ASP A 486 5.48 -8.37 -22.87
N ILE A 487 4.49 -8.39 -23.76
CA ILE A 487 4.15 -7.26 -24.64
C ILE A 487 2.72 -6.84 -24.34
N GLY A 488 2.52 -5.59 -23.94
CA GLY A 488 1.23 -5.00 -23.62
C GLY A 488 0.93 -3.73 -24.42
N SER A 489 -0.35 -3.40 -24.53
CA SER A 489 -0.82 -2.11 -25.06
C SER A 489 -1.02 -1.11 -23.91
N LEU A 490 -0.65 0.15 -24.12
CA LEU A 490 -1.05 1.27 -23.26
C LEU A 490 -2.57 1.49 -23.26
N ASP A 491 -3.13 1.89 -22.13
CA ASP A 491 -4.53 2.34 -22.01
C ASP A 491 -4.72 3.66 -22.78
N PRO A 492 -5.72 3.78 -23.69
CA PRO A 492 -6.00 5.00 -24.43
C PRO A 492 -6.13 6.26 -23.56
N HIS A 493 -6.53 6.13 -22.30
CA HIS A 493 -6.70 7.27 -21.39
C HIS A 493 -5.38 7.91 -20.93
N GLU A 494 -4.27 7.16 -20.85
CA GLU A 494 -2.94 7.72 -20.54
C GLU A 494 -2.39 8.55 -21.72
N VAL A 495 -2.68 8.12 -22.96
CA VAL A 495 -2.24 8.81 -24.19
C VAL A 495 -2.95 10.16 -24.38
N VAL A 496 -4.20 10.27 -23.93
CA VAL A 496 -5.03 11.48 -24.09
C VAL A 496 -4.66 12.56 -23.06
N LYS A 497 -4.24 12.19 -21.84
CA LYS A 497 -3.81 13.17 -20.83
C LYS A 497 -2.66 14.05 -21.33
N ARG A 498 -1.64 13.46 -21.98
CA ARG A 498 -0.50 14.22 -22.54
C ARG A 498 -0.81 14.98 -23.84
N LYS A 499 -1.71 14.49 -24.70
CA LYS A 499 -2.06 15.21 -25.96
C LYS A 499 -2.79 16.53 -25.72
N ASN A 500 -3.54 16.64 -24.61
CA ASN A 500 -4.27 17.85 -24.24
C ASN A 500 -3.45 18.84 -23.41
N ALA A 501 -2.20 18.49 -23.05
CA ALA A 501 -1.27 19.30 -22.26
C ALA A 501 -0.20 20.01 -23.11
N ARG A 502 -0.30 19.97 -24.45
CA ARG A 502 0.58 20.72 -25.38
C ARG A 502 -0.04 22.02 -25.89
#